data_AF-A0A0G4N7G5-F1
#
_entry.id   AF-A0A0G4N7G5-F1
#
_cell.length_a   1.000
_cell.length_b   1.000
_cell.length_c   1.000
_cell.angle_alpha   90.00
_cell.angle_beta   90.00
_cell.angle_gamma   90.00
#
_symmetry.space_group_name_H-M   'P 1'
#
loop_
_entity.id
_entity.type
_entity.pdbx_description
1 polymer ?
#
loop_
_entity_poly.entity_id
_entity_poly.type
_entity_poly.pdbx_seq_one_letter_code
_entity_poly.pdbx_strand_id
1 'polypeptide(L)'
;MLSAYHRRNLKPVHSDLKAATYETTFDLPDQHGVYNFLTNYKRPFLSNVYEKNTVTVRHMAHDEFTRSYAITGAWTPLGGIVITVLGFLSFSAVWMYSAPAKQ
;
A
#
# COMPACT_ATOMS: atom_id res chain seq x y z
N MET A 1 17.40 8.75 5.48
CA MET A 1 16.99 9.18 6.83
C MET A 1 18.17 9.14 7.80
N LEU A 2 18.22 10.07 8.77
CA LEU A 2 19.38 10.28 9.66
C LEU A 2 19.32 9.46 10.97
N SER A 3 18.14 8.97 11.38
CA SER A 3 17.94 8.17 12.59
C SER A 3 17.34 6.79 12.25
N ALA A 4 17.47 5.84 13.19
CA ALA A 4 16.97 4.48 13.01
C ALA A 4 15.47 4.38 13.36
N TYR A 5 14.65 3.92 12.42
CA TYR A 5 13.21 3.69 12.62
C TYR A 5 12.93 2.36 13.33
N HIS A 6 13.59 1.29 12.87
CA HIS A 6 13.47 -0.03 13.47
C HIS A 6 14.84 -0.55 13.89
N ARG A 7 14.87 -1.18 15.07
CA ARG A 7 15.99 -1.99 15.56
C ARG A 7 15.44 -3.36 15.91
N ARG A 8 15.83 -4.38 15.16
CA ARG A 8 15.35 -5.76 15.31
C ARG A 8 16.55 -6.68 15.43
N ASN A 9 16.42 -7.72 16.25
CA ASN A 9 17.42 -8.77 16.37
C ASN A 9 17.17 -9.81 15.27
N LEU A 10 18.21 -10.17 14.52
CA LEU A 10 18.14 -11.24 13.54
C LEU A 10 18.12 -12.59 14.25
N LYS A 11 17.32 -13.54 13.77
CA LYS A 11 17.26 -14.91 14.30
C LYS A 11 17.96 -15.87 13.34
N PRO A 12 18.68 -16.90 13.83
CA PRO A 12 19.26 -17.90 12.95
C PRO A 12 18.14 -18.71 12.27
N VAL A 13 18.19 -18.83 10.95
CA VAL A 13 17.24 -19.61 10.14
C VAL A 13 17.89 -20.89 9.64
N HIS A 14 19.15 -20.80 9.22
CA HIS A 14 19.92 -21.94 8.73
C HIS A 14 21.37 -21.85 9.20
N SER A 15 21.97 -22.99 9.52
CA SER A 15 23.37 -23.09 9.92
C SER A 15 24.01 -24.33 9.32
N ASP A 16 25.15 -24.16 8.69
CA ASP A 16 26.03 -25.21 8.19
C ASP A 16 27.39 -25.11 8.91
N LEU A 17 28.30 -26.06 8.64
CA LEU A 17 29.64 -26.12 9.23
C LEU A 17 30.49 -24.87 8.93
N LYS A 18 30.18 -24.12 7.87
CA LYS A 18 30.96 -22.95 7.42
C LYS A 18 30.28 -21.60 7.63
N ALA A 19 28.94 -21.56 7.67
CA ALA A 19 28.18 -20.32 7.67
C ALA A 19 26.81 -20.48 8.35
N ALA A 20 26.27 -19.37 8.84
CA ALA A 20 24.90 -19.30 9.35
C ALA A 20 24.17 -18.09 8.77
N THR A 21 22.91 -18.30 8.37
CA THR A 21 22.01 -17.27 7.83
C THR A 21 21.08 -16.79 8.93
N TYR A 22 21.00 -15.47 9.08
CA TYR A 22 20.13 -14.82 10.05
C TYR A 22 19.11 -13.95 9.34
N GLU A 23 17.85 -14.00 9.78
CA GLU A 23 16.74 -13.30 9.13
C GLU A 23 15.84 -12.59 10.15
N THR A 24 15.14 -11.54 9.69
CA THR A 24 14.00 -10.94 10.36
C THR A 24 13.03 -10.40 9.32
N THR A 25 11.73 -10.52 9.58
CA THR A 25 10.67 -9.89 8.78
C THR A 25 10.11 -8.70 9.56
N PHE A 26 9.81 -7.60 8.87
CA PHE A 26 9.23 -6.41 9.47
C PHE A 26 8.46 -5.59 8.42
N ASP A 27 7.50 -4.81 8.88
CA ASP A 27 6.75 -3.88 8.03
C ASP A 27 7.53 -2.57 7.85
N LEU A 28 7.47 -2.02 6.64
CA LEU A 28 8.12 -0.76 6.32
C LEU A 28 7.43 0.43 7.00
N PRO A 29 8.17 1.48 7.38
CA PRO A 29 7.57 2.71 7.88
C PRO A 29 6.74 3.40 6.78
N ASP A 30 5.73 4.15 7.21
CA ASP A 30 4.79 4.85 6.31
C ASP A 30 5.44 5.95 5.46
N GLN A 31 6.59 6.48 5.92
CA GLN A 31 7.30 7.51 5.17
C GLN A 31 8.08 6.92 3.98
N HIS A 32 7.85 7.48 2.79
CA HIS A 32 8.65 7.19 1.61
C HIS A 32 10.02 7.89 1.68
N GLY A 33 10.97 7.41 0.88
CA GLY A 33 12.30 7.99 0.76
C GLY A 33 13.41 6.96 0.70
N VAL A 34 14.63 7.40 1.03
CA VAL A 34 15.83 6.55 0.98
C VAL A 34 16.21 6.08 2.38
N TYR A 35 16.27 4.76 2.53
CA TYR A 35 16.58 4.05 3.76
C TYR A 35 17.87 3.25 3.63
N ASN A 36 18.44 2.90 4.79
CA ASN A 36 19.60 2.03 4.85
C ASN A 36 19.30 0.85 5.77
N PHE A 37 19.50 -0.36 5.27
CA PHE A 37 19.60 -1.55 6.11
C PHE A 37 21.04 -1.66 6.58
N LEU A 38 21.25 -1.62 7.90
CA LEU A 38 22.55 -1.56 8.52
C LEU A 38 22.74 -2.70 9.50
N THR A 39 23.72 -3.55 9.23
CA THR A 39 24.21 -4.57 10.17
C THR A 39 25.57 -4.13 10.68
N ASN A 40 25.66 -3.80 11.98
CA ASN A 40 26.89 -3.34 12.62
C ASN A 40 27.18 -4.21 13.83
N TYR A 41 28.04 -5.22 13.64
CA TYR A 41 28.44 -6.18 14.67
C TYR A 41 29.85 -5.88 15.16
N LYS A 42 29.94 -5.20 16.30
CA LYS A 42 31.20 -4.90 17.00
C LYS A 42 31.17 -5.58 18.36
N ARG A 43 32.07 -6.54 18.59
CA ARG A 43 32.20 -7.27 19.85
C ARG A 43 33.68 -7.43 20.19
N PRO A 44 34.07 -7.34 21.48
CA PRO A 44 35.44 -7.61 21.89
C PRO A 44 35.91 -8.99 21.41
N PHE A 45 37.16 -9.08 20.97
CA PHE A 45 37.82 -10.31 20.52
C PHE A 45 37.22 -10.97 19.26
N LEU A 46 36.28 -10.32 18.58
CA LEU A 46 35.74 -10.75 17.29
C LEU A 46 36.05 -9.72 16.21
N SER A 47 36.17 -10.17 14.97
CA SER A 47 36.27 -9.29 13.81
C SER A 47 35.01 -8.45 13.67
N ASN A 48 35.19 -7.15 13.41
CA ASN A 48 34.05 -6.25 13.20
C ASN A 48 33.39 -6.53 11.85
N VAL A 49 32.05 -6.58 11.85
CA VAL A 49 31.25 -6.67 10.62
C VAL A 49 30.43 -5.39 10.48
N TYR A 50 30.54 -4.73 9.33
CA TYR A 50 29.76 -3.55 8.99
C TYR A 50 29.26 -3.69 7.56
N GLU A 51 27.95 -3.78 7.41
CA GLU A 51 27.30 -3.89 6.11
C GLU A 51 26.14 -2.90 6.04
N LYS A 52 26.10 -2.12 4.96
CA LYS A 52 25.08 -1.10 4.73
C LYS A 52 24.52 -1.24 3.32
N ASN A 53 23.24 -1.56 3.21
CA ASN A 53 22.52 -1.61 1.94
C ASN A 53 21.54 -0.43 1.84
N THR A 54 21.57 0.31 0.74
CA THR A 54 20.71 1.49 0.54
C THR A 54 19.52 1.10 -0.33
N VAL A 55 18.31 1.33 0.18
CA VAL A 55 17.06 0.93 -0.49
C VAL A 55 16.11 2.13 -0.55
N THR A 56 15.37 2.23 -1.66
CA THR A 56 14.35 3.24 -1.86
C THR A 56 12.97 2.67 -1.54
N VAL A 57 12.19 3.40 -0.74
CA VAL A 57 10.79 3.11 -0.47
C VAL A 57 9.97 4.15 -1.21
N ARG A 58 9.11 3.71 -2.13
CA ARG A 58 8.20 4.58 -2.87
C ARG A 58 6.87 4.76 -2.14
N HIS A 59 6.16 5.83 -2.48
CA HIS A 59 4.76 5.96 -2.12
C HIS A 59 3.88 5.03 -2.97
N MET A 60 2.63 4.84 -2.55
CA MET A 60 1.63 4.09 -3.33
C MET A 60 1.44 4.74 -4.71
N ALA A 61 1.35 3.92 -5.74
CA ALA A 61 0.94 4.34 -7.07
C ALA A 61 -0.58 4.57 -7.11
N HIS A 62 -1.04 5.34 -8.10
CA HIS A 62 -2.46 5.70 -8.19
C HIS A 62 -3.39 4.49 -8.35
N ASP A 63 -2.89 3.43 -8.98
CA ASP A 63 -3.64 2.20 -9.24
C ASP A 63 -3.67 1.24 -8.06
N GLU A 64 -2.81 1.42 -7.05
CA GLU A 64 -2.68 0.53 -5.87
C GLU A 64 -3.69 0.83 -4.76
N PHE A 65 -4.37 1.98 -4.83
CA PHE A 65 -5.42 2.32 -3.86
C PHE A 65 -6.66 1.43 -4.05
N THR A 66 -7.23 1.00 -2.93
CA THR A 66 -8.49 0.26 -2.89
C THR A 66 -9.56 1.00 -3.68
N ARG A 67 -10.14 0.32 -4.68
CA ARG A 67 -11.16 0.89 -5.55
C ARG A 67 -12.45 1.16 -4.77
N SER A 68 -13.23 2.12 -5.24
CA SER A 68 -14.46 2.59 -4.59
C SER A 68 -15.48 1.47 -4.30
N TYR A 69 -15.64 0.51 -5.21
CA TYR A 69 -16.58 -0.60 -5.03
C TYR A 69 -16.23 -1.55 -3.86
N ALA A 70 -14.96 -1.58 -3.43
CA ALA A 70 -14.52 -2.37 -2.27
C ALA A 70 -14.64 -1.61 -0.94
N ILE A 71 -14.90 -0.30 -0.98
CA ILE A 71 -15.07 0.54 0.21
C ILE A 71 -16.56 0.62 0.55
N THR A 72 -16.98 0.04 1.67
CA THR A 72 -18.41 -0.02 2.06
C THR A 72 -19.07 1.37 2.14
N GLY A 73 -18.36 2.38 2.65
CA GLY A 73 -18.85 3.75 2.72
C GLY A 73 -19.01 4.46 1.37
N ALA A 74 -18.44 3.93 0.29
CA ALA A 74 -18.53 4.53 -1.05
C ALA A 74 -19.77 4.09 -1.84
N TRP A 75 -20.57 3.14 -1.34
CA TRP A 75 -21.74 2.63 -2.05
C TRP A 75 -22.86 3.66 -2.20
N THR A 76 -23.07 4.54 -1.21
CA THR A 76 -24.08 5.61 -1.28
C THR A 76 -23.84 6.58 -2.46
N PRO A 77 -22.65 7.21 -2.60
CA PRO A 77 -22.39 8.06 -3.77
C PRO A 77 -22.35 7.27 -5.09
N LEU A 78 -21.88 6.01 -5.10
CA LEU A 78 -21.95 5.17 -6.30
C LEU A 78 -23.40 4.92 -6.75
N GLY A 79 -24.29 4.60 -5.82
CA GLY A 79 -25.72 4.47 -6.09
C GLY A 79 -26.33 5.76 -6.61
N GLY A 80 -25.92 6.91 -6.06
CA GLY A 80 -26.35 8.23 -6.53
C GLY A 80 -26.01 8.48 -8.00
N ILE A 81 -24.81 8.11 -8.45
CA ILE A 81 -24.41 8.20 -9.86
C ILE A 81 -25.33 7.32 -10.73
N VAL A 82 -25.54 6.06 -10.33
CA VAL A 82 -26.41 5.13 -11.05
C VAL A 82 -27.85 5.65 -11.16
N ILE A 83 -28.42 6.13 -10.05
CA ILE A 83 -29.78 6.68 -10.01
C ILE A 83 -29.89 7.94 -10.90
N THR A 84 -28.87 8.79 -10.92
CA THR A 84 -28.87 10.00 -11.76
C THR A 84 -28.89 9.63 -13.25
N VAL A 85 -28.06 8.66 -13.66
CA VAL A 85 -28.03 8.17 -15.05
C VAL A 85 -29.37 7.55 -15.43
N LEU A 86 -29.94 6.68 -14.58
CA LEU A 86 -31.24 6.07 -14.83
C LEU A 86 -32.39 7.09 -14.86
N GLY A 87 -32.37 8.07 -13.95
CA GLY A 87 -33.34 9.15 -13.91
C GLY A 87 -33.31 10.01 -15.17
N PHE A 88 -32.12 10.34 -15.66
CA PHE A 88 -31.97 11.09 -16.90
C PHE A 88 -32.47 10.30 -18.12
N LEU A 89 -32.08 9.02 -18.25
CA LEU A 89 -32.56 8.16 -19.33
C LEU A 89 -34.08 7.98 -19.30
N SER A 90 -34.65 7.79 -18.10
CA SER A 90 -36.09 7.68 -17.92
C SER A 90 -36.81 8.96 -18.29
N PHE A 91 -36.26 10.12 -17.90
CA PHE A 91 -36.77 11.42 -18.30
C PHE A 91 -36.76 11.58 -19.82
N SER A 92 -35.64 11.30 -20.50
CA SER A 92 -35.56 11.38 -21.96
C SER A 92 -36.57 10.47 -22.66
N ALA A 93 -36.75 9.24 -22.16
CA ALA A 93 -37.73 8.30 -22.71
C ALA A 93 -39.16 8.82 -22.55
N VAL A 94 -39.55 9.23 -21.34
CA VAL A 94 -40.89 9.79 -21.11
C VAL A 94 -41.12 11.03 -21.97
N TRP A 95 -40.14 11.93 -22.03
CA TRP A 95 -40.23 13.15 -22.83
C TRP A 95 -40.46 12.88 -24.31
N MET A 96 -39.78 11.88 -24.90
CA MET A 96 -39.94 11.54 -26.31
C MET A 96 -41.28 10.84 -26.62
N TYR A 97 -41.82 10.06 -25.67
CA TYR A 97 -42.97 9.20 -25.92
C TYR A 97 -44.27 9.66 -25.24
N SER A 98 -44.25 10.75 -24.45
CA SER A 98 -45.47 11.31 -23.85
C SER A 98 -46.24 12.14 -24.88
N ALA A 99 -47.40 11.64 -25.32
CA ALA A 99 -48.34 12.41 -26.14
C ALA A 99 -48.99 13.53 -25.30
N PRO A 100 -49.23 14.73 -25.87
CA PRO A 100 -49.92 15.80 -25.17
C PRO A 100 -51.37 15.41 -24.88
N ALA A 101 -51.90 15.86 -23.73
CA ALA A 101 -53.30 15.64 -23.37
C ALA A 101 -54.22 16.32 -24.40
N LYS A 102 -55.23 15.59 -24.89
CA LYS A 102 -56.27 16.16 -25.77
C LYS A 102 -57.10 17.16 -24.96
N GLN A 103 -57.18 18.39 -25.45
CA GLN A 103 -58.09 19.43 -24.95
C GLN A 103 -59.55 19.08 -25.25
#